data_AF-A0A4Y1WVK6-F1
#
_entry.id   AF-A0A4Y1WVK6-F1
#
_cell.length_a   1.000
_cell.length_b   1.000
_cell.length_c   1.000
_cell.angle_alpha   90.00
_cell.angle_beta   90.00
_cell.angle_gamma   90.00
#
_symmetry.space_group_name_H-M   'P 1'
#
loop_
_entity.id
_entity.type
_entity.pdbx_description
1 polymer ?
#
loop_
_entity_poly.entity_id
_entity_poly.type
_entity_poly.pdbx_seq_one_letter_code
_entity_poly.pdbx_strand_id
1 'polypeptide(L)'
;MFPAPYPYLLLLVPAAVLARDDFRTRRVDASWLAVLGTVSVGVSWHTLGWRTMLLQTAGNAALLLLSGTALFGYLRLRRLSVRHAFGAGDVLFLLAVAPLFAPTEFLRFLIAACVVALLWWVCCGRRRRTIPFVGAAGIVLIGWAALQFLRLWL
;
A
#
# COMPACT_ATOMS: atom_id res chain seq x y z
N MET A 1 22.38 0.64 -20.13
CA MET A 1 21.36 1.70 -19.99
C MET A 1 20.71 1.53 -18.63
N PHE A 2 21.06 2.38 -17.66
CA PHE A 2 20.39 2.41 -16.38
C PHE A 2 18.91 2.79 -16.63
N PRO A 3 17.92 2.02 -16.15
CA PRO A 3 16.53 2.44 -16.28
C PRO A 3 16.39 3.73 -15.48
N ALA A 4 16.04 4.81 -16.17
CA ALA A 4 15.96 6.14 -15.58
C ALA A 4 15.03 6.12 -14.34
N PRO A 5 15.41 6.72 -13.21
CA PRO A 5 14.71 6.58 -11.92
C PRO A 5 13.39 7.41 -11.82
N TYR A 6 13.05 8.13 -12.88
CA TYR A 6 11.84 8.97 -13.01
C TYR A 6 10.48 8.28 -12.76
N PRO A 7 10.24 7.01 -13.13
CA PRO A 7 8.90 6.44 -13.03
C PRO A 7 8.49 6.23 -11.55
N TYR A 8 9.43 5.99 -10.64
CA TYR A 8 9.13 5.85 -9.21
C TYR A 8 8.83 7.19 -8.53
N LEU A 9 9.35 8.31 -9.06
CA LEU A 9 9.01 9.64 -8.57
C LEU A 9 7.55 10.03 -8.86
N LEU A 10 6.96 9.48 -9.93
CA LEU A 10 5.54 9.70 -10.25
C LEU A 10 4.60 9.08 -9.21
N LEU A 11 5.06 8.12 -8.42
CA LEU A 11 4.29 7.53 -7.32
C LEU A 11 4.27 8.42 -6.06
N LEU A 12 5.25 9.32 -5.88
CA LEU A 12 5.33 10.20 -4.71
C LEU A 12 4.15 11.16 -4.65
N VAL A 13 3.74 11.73 -5.78
CA VAL A 13 2.65 12.72 -5.85
C VAL A 13 1.30 12.11 -5.41
N PRO A 14 0.80 11.02 -6.03
CA PRO A 14 -0.44 10.40 -5.60
C PRO A 14 -0.34 9.82 -4.19
N ALA A 15 0.79 9.23 -3.78
CA ALA A 15 0.97 8.70 -2.42
C ALA A 15 0.93 9.82 -1.36
N ALA A 16 1.56 10.97 -1.63
CA ALA A 16 1.55 12.12 -0.71
C ALA A 16 0.16 12.77 -0.60
N VAL A 17 -0.58 12.85 -1.70
CA VAL A 17 -1.96 13.34 -1.70
C VAL A 17 -2.87 12.38 -0.94
N LEU A 18 -2.77 11.07 -1.19
CA LEU A 18 -3.52 10.03 -0.46
C LEU A 18 -3.23 10.05 1.04
N ALA A 19 -1.95 10.16 1.44
CA ALA A 19 -1.59 10.27 2.84
C ALA A 19 -2.18 11.54 3.48
N ARG A 20 -2.10 12.68 2.78
CA ARG A 20 -2.65 13.96 3.27
C ARG A 20 -4.17 13.93 3.41
N ASP A 21 -4.89 13.36 2.45
CA ASP A 21 -6.35 13.31 2.43
C ASP A 21 -6.90 12.33 3.48
N ASP A 22 -6.23 11.19 3.68
CA ASP A 22 -6.58 10.25 4.75
C ASP A 22 -6.45 10.89 6.15
N PHE A 23 -5.46 11.76 6.35
CA PHE A 23 -5.28 12.52 7.60
C PHE A 23 -6.28 13.65 7.82
N ARG A 24 -6.81 14.25 6.73
CA ARG A 24 -7.58 15.51 6.78
C ARG A 24 -9.09 15.32 6.66
N THR A 25 -9.58 14.40 5.83
CA THR A 25 -11.01 14.36 5.44
C THR A 25 -11.70 13.00 5.58
N ARG A 26 -10.99 11.92 5.94
CA ARG A 26 -11.57 10.54 6.07
C ARG A 26 -12.37 10.06 4.85
N ARG A 27 -12.14 10.66 3.67
CA ARG A 27 -12.64 10.16 2.39
C ARG A 27 -11.44 10.12 1.48
N VAL A 28 -10.93 8.92 1.27
CA VAL A 28 -9.98 8.68 0.20
C VAL A 28 -10.75 8.81 -1.10
N ASP A 29 -10.53 9.89 -1.84
CA ASP A 29 -11.15 10.08 -3.14
C ASP A 29 -10.71 8.94 -4.07
N ALA A 30 -11.68 8.13 -4.50
CA ALA A 30 -11.46 6.96 -5.35
C ALA A 30 -10.70 7.30 -6.65
N SER A 31 -10.77 8.56 -7.08
CA SER A 31 -10.00 9.11 -8.20
C SER A 31 -8.49 9.04 -7.97
N TRP A 32 -7.99 9.40 -6.78
CA TRP A 32 -6.56 9.34 -6.48
C TRP A 32 -6.05 7.91 -6.32
N LEU A 33 -6.88 6.99 -5.82
CA LEU A 33 -6.59 5.55 -5.83
C LEU A 33 -6.48 5.01 -7.26
N ALA A 34 -7.38 5.43 -8.16
CA ALA A 34 -7.33 5.04 -9.57
C ALA A 34 -6.08 5.61 -10.27
N VAL A 35 -5.68 6.85 -9.95
CA VAL A 35 -4.42 7.44 -10.43
C VAL A 35 -3.21 6.65 -9.90
N LEU A 36 -3.19 6.30 -8.61
CA LEU A 36 -2.12 5.49 -8.04
C LEU A 36 -2.02 4.11 -8.72
N GLY A 37 -3.16 3.46 -8.95
CA GLY A 37 -3.23 2.15 -9.61
C GLY A 37 -2.85 2.18 -11.09
N THR A 38 -3.20 3.24 -11.81
CA THR A 38 -2.81 3.38 -13.23
C THR A 38 -1.32 3.68 -13.36
N VAL A 39 -0.78 4.55 -12.50
CA VAL A 39 0.66 4.83 -12.45
C VAL A 39 1.44 3.59 -12.02
N SER A 40 0.99 2.84 -11.01
CA SER A 40 1.68 1.64 -10.54
C SER A 40 1.79 0.55 -11.61
N VAL A 41 0.71 0.33 -12.37
CA VAL A 41 0.68 -0.57 -13.52
C VAL A 41 1.60 -0.07 -14.63
N GLY A 42 1.55 1.22 -14.96
CA GLY A 42 2.41 1.80 -16.00
C GLY A 42 3.90 1.69 -15.67
N VAL A 43 4.28 1.97 -14.42
CA VAL A 43 5.66 1.85 -13.93
C VAL A 43 6.12 0.39 -13.96
N SER A 44 5.31 -0.54 -13.47
CA SER A 44 5.67 -1.97 -13.42
C SER A 44 5.75 -2.59 -14.82
N TRP A 45 4.84 -2.21 -15.72
CA TRP A 45 4.90 -2.64 -17.12
C TRP A 45 6.20 -2.20 -17.79
N HIS A 46 6.63 -0.97 -17.54
CA HIS A 46 7.84 -0.40 -18.15
C HIS A 46 9.14 -0.99 -17.57
N THR A 47 9.16 -1.39 -16.31
CA THR A 47 10.38 -1.89 -15.64
C THR A 47 10.54 -3.41 -15.69
N LEU A 48 9.46 -4.16 -15.58
CA LEU A 48 9.48 -5.62 -15.41
C LEU A 48 8.96 -6.37 -16.64
N GLY A 49 8.10 -5.74 -17.44
CA GLY A 49 7.36 -6.36 -18.53
C GLY A 49 6.03 -6.99 -18.09
N TRP A 50 5.13 -7.23 -19.05
CA TRP A 50 3.73 -7.56 -18.73
C TRP A 50 3.51 -8.93 -18.06
N ARG A 51 4.26 -9.96 -18.45
CA ARG A 51 4.09 -11.33 -17.92
C ARG A 51 4.51 -11.43 -16.45
N THR A 52 5.66 -10.88 -16.12
CA THR A 52 6.22 -10.83 -14.77
C THR A 52 5.37 -9.94 -13.86
N MET A 53 4.92 -8.78 -14.35
CA MET A 53 3.96 -7.93 -13.64
C MET A 53 2.66 -8.69 -13.29
N LEU A 54 2.04 -9.38 -14.26
CA LEU A 54 0.79 -10.13 -13.98
C LEU A 54 1.01 -11.25 -12.96
N LEU A 55 2.10 -12.01 -13.07
CA LEU A 55 2.42 -13.08 -12.12
C LEU A 55 2.66 -12.53 -10.71
N GLN A 56 3.39 -11.42 -10.58
CA GLN A 56 3.63 -10.76 -9.28
C GLN A 56 2.33 -10.18 -8.71
N THR A 57 1.52 -9.54 -9.54
CA THR A 57 0.22 -9.00 -9.13
C THR A 57 -0.72 -10.11 -8.66
N ALA A 58 -0.79 -11.22 -9.40
CA ALA A 58 -1.59 -12.39 -9.03
C ALA A 58 -1.09 -13.02 -7.72
N GLY A 59 0.23 -13.14 -7.55
CA GLY A 59 0.84 -13.61 -6.30
C GLY A 59 0.52 -12.70 -5.11
N ASN A 60 0.61 -11.39 -5.29
CA ASN A 60 0.30 -10.40 -4.25
C ASN A 60 -1.20 -10.38 -3.92
N ALA A 61 -2.06 -10.49 -4.93
CA ALA A 61 -3.50 -10.64 -4.74
C ALA A 61 -3.83 -11.92 -3.96
N ALA A 62 -3.17 -13.04 -4.26
CA ALA A 62 -3.35 -14.29 -3.52
C ALA A 62 -2.89 -14.15 -2.05
N LEU A 63 -1.76 -13.49 -1.79
CA LEU A 63 -1.29 -13.19 -0.43
C LEU A 63 -2.25 -12.27 0.33
N LEU A 64 -2.81 -11.26 -0.33
CA LEU A 64 -3.85 -10.39 0.24
C LEU A 64 -5.12 -11.16 0.57
N LEU A 65 -5.56 -12.05 -0.32
CA LEU A 65 -6.72 -12.91 -0.07
C LEU A 65 -6.46 -13.88 1.08
N LEU A 66 -5.29 -14.51 1.14
CA LEU A 66 -4.92 -15.44 2.21
C LEU A 66 -4.84 -14.73 3.57
N SER A 67 -4.18 -13.57 3.62
CA SER A 67 -4.07 -12.78 4.85
C SER A 67 -5.41 -12.20 5.29
N GLY A 68 -6.22 -11.70 4.35
CA GLY A 68 -7.57 -11.21 4.59
C GLY A 68 -8.53 -12.31 5.06
N THR A 69 -8.48 -13.50 4.47
CA THR A 69 -9.29 -14.66 4.90
C THR A 69 -8.87 -15.18 6.27
N ALA A 70 -7.56 -15.22 6.57
CA ALA A 70 -7.06 -15.57 7.89
C ALA A 70 -7.54 -14.56 8.96
N LEU A 71 -7.46 -13.26 8.67
CA LEU A 71 -7.96 -12.21 9.56
C LEU A 71 -9.49 -12.28 9.72
N PHE A 72 -10.23 -12.55 8.64
CA PHE A 72 -11.66 -12.79 8.68
C PHE A 72 -12.01 -13.98 9.59
N GLY A 73 -11.30 -15.10 9.45
CA GLY A 73 -11.45 -16.28 10.30
C GLY A 73 -11.18 -15.95 11.77
N TYR A 74 -10.11 -15.22 12.06
CA TYR A 74 -9.77 -14.77 13.41
C TYR A 74 -10.84 -13.85 14.03
N LEU A 75 -11.33 -12.87 13.28
CA LEU A 75 -12.38 -11.96 13.75
C LEU A 75 -13.69 -12.69 13.97
N ARG A 76 -14.03 -13.67 13.11
CA ARG A 76 -15.20 -14.52 13.26
C ARG A 76 -15.11 -15.40 14.50
N LEU A 77 -13.95 -16.01 14.76
CA LEU A 77 -13.66 -16.76 15.98
C LEU A 77 -13.81 -15.90 17.23
N ARG A 78 -13.36 -14.64 17.18
CA ARG A 78 -13.49 -13.67 18.28
C ARG A 78 -14.84 -12.94 18.33
N ARG A 79 -15.78 -13.25 17.43
CA ARG A 79 -17.09 -12.57 17.29
C ARG A 79 -17.00 -11.04 17.15
N LEU A 80 -15.91 -10.55 16.57
CA LEU A 80 -15.71 -9.12 16.31
C LEU A 80 -16.31 -8.72 14.96
N SER A 81 -16.76 -7.47 14.84
CA SER A 81 -17.40 -7.01 13.60
C SER A 81 -16.36 -6.85 12.48
N VAL A 82 -16.43 -7.74 11.49
CA VAL A 82 -15.57 -7.74 10.30
C VAL A 82 -15.69 -6.42 9.51
N ARG A 83 -16.89 -5.85 9.43
CA ARG A 83 -17.17 -4.62 8.67
C ARG A 83 -16.44 -3.37 9.20
N HIS A 84 -16.08 -3.36 10.49
CA HIS A 84 -15.30 -2.26 11.06
C HIS A 84 -13.79 -2.52 11.02
N ALA A 85 -13.38 -3.76 10.77
CA ALA A 85 -11.96 -4.13 10.72
C ALA A 85 -11.36 -3.94 9.31
N PHE A 86 -12.18 -4.05 8.26
CA PHE A 86 -11.75 -3.84 6.88
C PHE A 86 -12.25 -2.49 6.35
N GLY A 87 -11.34 -1.55 6.16
CA GLY A 87 -11.61 -0.35 5.37
C GLY A 87 -11.57 -0.70 3.87
N ALA A 88 -12.61 -0.33 3.12
CA ALA A 88 -12.61 -0.47 1.66
C ALA A 88 -11.40 0.24 1.02
N GLY A 89 -10.96 1.36 1.60
CA GLY A 89 -9.76 2.08 1.19
C GLY A 89 -8.46 1.29 1.37
N ASP A 90 -8.31 0.52 2.45
CA ASP A 90 -7.11 -0.29 2.71
C ASP A 90 -6.95 -1.38 1.65
N VAL A 91 -8.04 -2.06 1.32
CA VAL A 91 -8.05 -3.12 0.30
C VAL A 91 -7.76 -2.53 -1.08
N LEU A 92 -8.41 -1.43 -1.43
CA LEU A 92 -8.20 -0.77 -2.73
C LEU A 92 -6.76 -0.23 -2.86
N PHE A 93 -6.19 0.32 -1.79
CA PHE A 93 -4.81 0.80 -1.79
C PHE A 93 -3.81 -0.34 -1.97
N LEU A 94 -3.93 -1.42 -1.19
CA LEU A 94 -3.05 -2.57 -1.30
C LEU A 94 -3.14 -3.24 -2.67
N LEU A 95 -4.35 -3.29 -3.25
CA LEU A 95 -4.55 -3.82 -4.60
C LEU A 95 -3.95 -2.90 -5.67
N ALA A 96 -4.10 -1.58 -5.54
CA ALA A 96 -3.50 -0.61 -6.46
C ALA A 96 -1.97 -0.67 -6.46
N VAL A 97 -1.36 -1.01 -5.32
CA VAL A 97 0.10 -1.07 -5.15
C VAL A 97 0.68 -2.46 -5.43
N ALA A 98 -0.15 -3.51 -5.46
CA ALA A 98 0.23 -4.88 -5.74
C ALA A 98 1.14 -5.09 -6.97
N PRO A 99 0.93 -4.45 -8.15
CA PRO A 99 1.79 -4.69 -9.31
C PRO A 99 3.23 -4.19 -9.14
N LEU A 100 3.53 -3.34 -8.15
CA LEU A 100 4.86 -2.73 -7.99
C LEU A 100 5.88 -3.61 -7.28
N PHE A 101 5.41 -4.65 -6.59
CA PHE A 101 6.24 -5.41 -5.67
C PHE A 101 6.35 -6.87 -6.09
N ALA A 102 7.55 -7.45 -5.95
CA ALA A 102 7.67 -8.90 -5.88
C ALA A 102 6.98 -9.43 -4.60
N PRO A 103 6.49 -10.68 -4.56
CA PRO A 103 5.76 -11.22 -3.41
C PRO A 103 6.47 -11.12 -2.06
N THR A 104 7.79 -11.29 -2.06
CA THR A 104 8.62 -11.16 -0.86
C THR A 104 8.72 -9.71 -0.39
N GLU A 105 8.90 -8.76 -1.31
CA GLU A 105 8.95 -7.33 -1.00
C GLU A 105 7.58 -6.78 -0.58
N PHE A 106 6.51 -7.31 -1.17
CA PHE A 106 5.13 -6.97 -0.79
C PHE A 106 4.83 -7.37 0.67
N LEU A 107 5.29 -8.54 1.10
CA LEU A 107 5.17 -8.96 2.51
C LEU A 107 5.97 -8.04 3.45
N ARG A 108 7.21 -7.69 3.09
CA ARG A 108 8.03 -6.75 3.88
C ARG A 108 7.35 -5.39 3.98
N PHE A 109 6.81 -4.89 2.86
CA PHE A 109 6.04 -3.66 2.82
C PHE A 109 4.82 -3.72 3.75
N LEU A 110 4.04 -4.80 3.70
CA LEU A 110 2.86 -4.98 4.54
C LEU A 110 3.24 -5.00 6.04
N ILE A 111 4.31 -5.72 6.40
CA ILE A 111 4.82 -5.76 7.77
C ILE A 111 5.27 -4.35 8.21
N ALA A 112 6.02 -3.64 7.38
CA ALA A 112 6.47 -2.28 7.67
C ALA A 112 5.29 -1.31 7.85
N ALA A 113 4.27 -1.39 6.98
CA ALA A 113 3.05 -0.60 7.08
C ALA A 113 2.32 -0.88 8.41
N CYS A 114 2.20 -2.15 8.80
CA CYS A 114 1.63 -2.54 10.09
C CYS A 114 2.43 -1.98 11.28
N VAL A 115 3.77 -2.06 11.24
CA VAL A 115 4.64 -1.51 12.29
C VAL A 115 4.49 0.00 12.40
N VAL A 116 4.52 0.73 11.28
CA VAL A 116 4.33 2.19 11.28
C VAL A 116 2.93 2.58 11.78
N ALA A 117 1.89 1.86 11.38
CA ALA A 117 0.54 2.08 11.87
C ALA A 117 0.44 1.85 13.39
N LEU A 118 1.09 0.80 13.91
CA LEU A 118 1.17 0.51 15.35
C LEU A 118 1.95 1.59 16.11
N LEU A 119 3.12 1.99 15.60
CA LEU A 119 3.92 3.07 16.19
C LEU A 119 3.14 4.38 16.23
N TRP A 120 2.44 4.71 15.14
CA TRP A 120 1.55 5.86 15.08
C TRP A 120 0.44 5.77 16.13
N TRP A 121 -0.17 4.59 16.31
CA TRP A 121 -1.19 4.39 17.33
C TRP A 121 -0.62 4.51 18.75
N VAL A 122 0.57 3.99 19.03
CA VAL A 122 1.23 4.13 20.34
C VAL A 122 1.57 5.59 20.64
N CYS A 123 2.11 6.33 19.67
CA CYS A 123 2.54 7.72 19.83
C CYS A 123 1.36 8.71 19.83
N CYS A 124 0.38 8.54 18.94
CA CYS A 124 -0.67 9.52 18.65
C CYS A 124 -2.11 9.00 18.84
N GLY A 125 -2.29 7.69 19.00
CA GLY A 125 -3.59 7.01 19.01
C GLY A 125 -4.48 7.28 20.24
N ARG A 126 -3.94 7.85 21.32
CA ARG A 126 -4.77 8.28 22.47
C ARG A 126 -5.73 9.43 22.14
N ARG A 127 -5.52 10.18 21.04
CA ARG A 127 -6.35 11.34 20.65
C ARG A 127 -7.35 11.09 19.51
N ARG A 128 -7.27 9.99 18.75
CA ARG A 128 -8.17 9.73 17.61
C ARG A 128 -8.69 8.28 17.59
N ARG A 129 -10.01 8.13 17.43
CA ARG A 129 -10.78 6.87 17.51
C ARG A 129 -10.54 5.85 16.39
N THR A 130 -9.82 6.19 15.32
CA THR A 130 -9.65 5.34 14.13
C THR A 130 -8.21 5.46 13.61
N ILE A 131 -7.56 4.31 13.38
CA ILE A 131 -6.18 4.22 12.88
C ILE A 131 -6.20 4.36 11.35
N PRO A 132 -5.57 5.40 10.77
CA PRO A 132 -5.45 5.54 9.31
C PRO A 132 -4.39 4.58 8.77
N PHE A 133 -4.78 3.36 8.40
CA PHE A 133 -3.85 2.37 7.85
C PHE A 133 -3.37 2.76 6.45
N VAL A 134 -4.26 3.24 5.56
CA VAL A 134 -3.88 3.80 4.25
C VAL A 134 -2.80 4.87 4.40
N GLY A 135 -2.96 5.84 5.32
CA GLY A 135 -1.97 6.87 5.56
C GLY A 135 -0.60 6.32 5.99
N ALA A 136 -0.56 5.35 6.90
CA ALA A 136 0.69 4.70 7.31
C ALA A 136 1.34 3.91 6.17
N ALA A 137 0.56 3.15 5.41
CA ALA A 137 1.03 2.41 4.25
C ALA A 137 1.53 3.35 3.13
N GLY A 138 0.90 4.51 2.95
CA GLY A 138 1.34 5.57 2.05
C GLY A 138 2.70 6.15 2.44
N ILE A 139 2.95 6.41 3.73
CA ILE A 139 4.26 6.87 4.23
C ILE A 139 5.34 5.83 3.95
N VAL A 140 5.05 4.55 4.19
CA VAL A 140 6.00 3.45 3.89
C VAL A 140 6.27 3.37 2.38
N LEU A 141 5.25 3.57 1.55
CA LEU A 141 5.39 3.55 0.09
C LEU A 141 6.28 4.70 -0.40
N ILE A 142 6.08 5.90 0.16
CA ILE A 142 6.92 7.09 -0.10
C ILE A 142 8.38 6.81 0.30
N GLY A 143 8.61 6.25 1.49
CA GLY A 143 9.95 5.90 1.96
C GLY A 143 10.61 4.84 1.08
N TRP A 144 9.86 3.81 0.66
CA TRP A 144 10.37 2.79 -0.26
C TRP A 144 10.71 3.36 -1.63
N ALA A 145 9.86 4.22 -2.20
CA ALA A 145 10.11 4.89 -3.48
C ALA A 145 11.36 5.78 -3.40
N ALA A 146 11.54 6.52 -2.30
CA ALA A 146 12.73 7.33 -2.05
C ALA A 146 14.00 6.48 -1.89
N LEU A 147 13.92 5.34 -1.19
CA LEU A 147 15.04 4.41 -1.06
C LEU A 147 15.42 3.75 -2.40
N GLN A 148 14.45 3.35 -3.22
CA GLN A 148 14.73 2.85 -4.57
C GLN A 148 15.39 3.91 -5.44
N PHE A 149 14.92 5.16 -5.35
CA PHE A 149 15.57 6.28 -6.03
C PHE A 149 17.03 6.45 -5.59
N LEU A 150 17.30 6.44 -4.28
CA LEU A 150 18.66 6.56 -3.73
C LEU A 150 19.56 5.37 -4.09
N ARG A 151 19.04 4.15 -4.04
CA ARG A 151 19.77 2.90 -4.33
C ARG A 151 20.09 2.72 -5.82
N LEU A 152 19.37 3.42 -6.70
CA LEU A 152 19.66 3.46 -8.13
C LEU A 152 20.69 4.54 -8.51
N TRP A 153 20.98 5.48 -7.60
CA TRP A 153 21.96 6.57 -7.78
C TRP A 153 23.34 6.26 -7.18
N LEU A 154 23.47 5.17 -6.42
CA LEU A 154 24.67 4.75 -5.69
C LEU A 154 25.20 3.44 -6.28
#